data_AF-A0A966IXJ8-F1
#
_entry.id   AF-A0A966IXJ8-F1
#
_cell.length_a   1.000
_cell.length_b   1.000
_cell.length_c   1.000
_cell.angle_alpha   90.00
_cell.angle_beta   90.00
_cell.angle_gamma   90.00
#
_symmetry.space_group_name_H-M   'P 1'
#
loop_
_entity.id
_entity.type
_entity.pdbx_description
1 polymer ?
#
loop_
_entity_poly.entity_id
_entity_poly.type
_entity_poly.pdbx_seq_one_letter_code
_entity_poly.pdbx_strand_id
1 'polypeptide(L)'
;FISALLILLGSTCYVVGGVLTLKISQKRNENVTGSILIWAIIILLPLMSFIEKPWQNVPRLDSTISVIYLGVVSTGIAWLLRFRILKNNGLIFQSQVSYLIPIFGTILSYIFLKELITTKVLVSLIAVVIGIYFVKKGDKKKII
;
A
#
# COMPACT_ATOMS: atom_id res chain seq x y z
N PHE A 1 3.19 -22.02 9.52
CA PHE A 1 3.87 -21.20 10.55
C PHE A 1 4.71 -20.08 9.92
N ILE A 2 5.59 -20.38 8.95
CA ILE A 2 6.43 -19.38 8.25
C ILE A 2 5.63 -18.19 7.68
N SER A 3 4.49 -18.44 7.02
CA SER A 3 3.66 -17.37 6.44
C SER A 3 3.14 -16.38 7.48
N ALA A 4 2.78 -16.85 8.68
CA ALA A 4 2.30 -15.97 9.75
C ALA A 4 3.43 -15.06 10.27
N LEU A 5 4.65 -15.59 10.39
CA LEU A 5 5.82 -14.81 10.77
C LEU A 5 6.15 -13.73 9.73
N LEU A 6 6.05 -14.07 8.44
CA LEU A 6 6.27 -13.13 7.34
C LEU A 6 5.24 -11.99 7.33
N ILE A 7 3.96 -12.28 7.63
CA ILE A 7 2.91 -11.27 7.75
C ILE A 7 3.21 -10.29 8.90
N LEU A 8 3.60 -10.81 10.06
CA LEU A 8 3.96 -9.98 11.22
C LEU A 8 5.18 -9.10 10.93
N LEU A 9 6.22 -9.68 10.32
CA LEU A 9 7.44 -8.96 9.96
C LEU A 9 7.16 -7.85 8.94
N GLY A 10 6.34 -8.13 7.91
CA GLY A 10 5.91 -7.15 6.93
C GLY A 10 5.11 -6.00 7.54
N SER A 11 4.14 -6.30 8.42
CA SER A 11 3.35 -5.26 9.10
C SER A 11 4.22 -4.36 10.00
N THR A 12 5.20 -4.95 10.68
CA THR A 12 6.15 -4.22 11.53
C THR A 12 7.01 -3.28 10.69
N CYS A 13 7.57 -3.78 9.57
CA CYS A 13 8.37 -2.98 8.66
C CYS A 13 7.58 -1.79 8.11
N TYR A 14 6.31 -2.00 7.76
CA TYR A 14 5.43 -0.94 7.27
C TYR A 14 5.21 0.19 8.28
N VAL A 15 4.95 -0.16 9.55
CA VAL A 15 4.76 0.82 10.62
C VAL A 15 6.06 1.55 10.92
N VAL A 16 7.19 0.83 11.04
CA VAL A 16 8.52 1.42 11.26
C VAL A 16 8.86 2.41 10.14
N GLY A 17 8.65 2.03 8.88
CA GLY A 17 8.85 2.91 7.73
C GLY A 17 8.00 4.17 7.80
N GLY A 18 6.71 4.06 8.14
CA GLY A 18 5.82 5.21 8.32
C GLY A 18 6.28 6.16 9.43
N VAL A 19 6.72 5.61 10.57
CA VAL A 19 7.22 6.40 11.72
C VAL A 19 8.54 7.10 11.40
N LEU A 20 9.49 6.43 10.76
CA LEU A 20 10.75 7.07 10.32
C LEU A 20 10.48 8.20 9.32
N THR A 21 9.55 7.97 8.39
CA THR A 21 9.14 8.96 7.39
C THR A 21 8.59 10.23 8.06
N LEU A 22 7.80 10.08 9.12
CA LEU A 22 7.33 11.21 9.93
C LEU A 22 8.47 11.98 10.60
N LYS A 23 9.46 11.27 11.14
CA LYS A 23 10.61 11.90 11.82
C LYS A 23 11.48 12.74 10.87
N ILE A 24 11.47 12.42 9.57
CA ILE A 24 12.23 13.12 8.51
C ILE A 24 11.34 14.14 7.76
N SER A 25 10.06 14.25 8.13
CA SER A 25 9.04 15.06 7.42
C SER A 25 9.25 16.59 7.42
N GLN A 26 10.27 17.08 8.13
CA GLN A 26 10.69 18.49 8.10
C GLN A 26 11.30 18.89 6.74
N LYS A 27 11.75 17.93 5.92
CA LYS A 27 12.26 18.20 4.55
C LYS A 27 11.13 18.26 3.51
N ARG A 28 11.43 18.78 2.30
CA ARG A 28 10.48 18.80 1.16
C ARG A 28 9.97 17.39 0.84
N ASN A 29 8.66 17.28 0.57
CA ASN A 29 7.95 16.03 0.22
C ASN A 29 8.65 15.22 -0.87
N GLU A 30 9.12 15.91 -1.91
CA GLU A 30 9.66 15.29 -3.11
C GLU A 30 10.98 14.58 -2.82
N ASN A 31 11.85 15.21 -2.03
CA ASN A 31 13.15 14.63 -1.70
C ASN A 31 12.99 13.36 -0.86
N VAL A 32 12.08 13.32 0.11
CA VAL A 32 11.94 12.13 0.96
C VAL A 32 11.33 10.97 0.18
N THR A 33 10.31 11.25 -0.64
CA THR A 33 9.68 10.22 -1.49
C THR A 33 10.65 9.68 -2.54
N GLY A 34 11.38 10.57 -3.22
CA GLY A 34 12.42 10.18 -4.18
C GLY A 34 13.53 9.35 -3.54
N SER A 35 13.98 9.74 -2.33
CA SER A 35 15.01 8.98 -1.61
C SER A 35 14.55 7.55 -1.28
N ILE A 36 13.31 7.38 -0.83
CA ILE A 36 12.73 6.07 -0.51
C ILE A 36 12.68 5.19 -1.77
N LEU A 37 12.26 5.75 -2.90
CA LEU A 37 12.18 5.02 -4.17
C LEU A 37 13.57 4.64 -4.69
N ILE A 38 14.58 5.52 -4.56
CA ILE A 38 15.97 5.22 -4.94
C ILE A 38 16.52 4.07 -4.09
N TRP A 39 16.35 4.11 -2.77
CA TRP A 39 16.77 3.01 -1.90
C TRP A 39 16.02 1.70 -2.20
N ALA A 40 14.72 1.79 -2.51
CA ALA A 40 13.95 0.62 -2.93
C ALA A 40 14.53 0.00 -4.20
N ILE A 41 14.89 0.81 -5.20
CA ILE A 41 15.53 0.33 -6.45
C ILE A 41 16.87 -0.34 -6.14
N ILE A 42 17.72 0.28 -5.31
CA ILE A 42 19.04 -0.27 -4.96
C ILE A 42 18.92 -1.65 -4.29
N ILE A 43 17.91 -1.85 -3.44
CA ILE A 43 17.69 -3.12 -2.72
C ILE A 43 16.99 -4.15 -3.62
N LEU A 44 16.00 -3.74 -4.43
CA LEU A 44 15.21 -4.65 -5.26
C LEU A 44 15.97 -5.14 -6.50
N LEU A 45 16.83 -4.31 -7.09
CA LEU A 45 17.57 -4.65 -8.32
C LEU A 45 18.45 -5.92 -8.17
N PRO A 46 19.28 -6.08 -7.13
CA PRO A 46 20.02 -7.32 -6.94
C PRO A 46 19.08 -8.50 -6.64
N LEU A 47 18.04 -8.28 -5.84
CA LEU A 47 17.10 -9.34 -5.46
C LEU A 47 16.35 -9.91 -6.68
N MET A 48 15.90 -9.03 -7.58
CA MET A 48 15.26 -9.38 -8.84
C MET A 48 16.22 -10.19 -9.74
N SER A 49 17.48 -9.78 -9.83
CA SER A 49 18.50 -10.48 -10.63
C SER A 49 18.71 -11.93 -10.15
N PHE A 50 18.74 -12.16 -8.84
CA PHE A 50 18.93 -13.51 -8.29
C PHE A 50 17.70 -14.42 -8.42
N ILE A 51 16.49 -13.88 -8.22
CA ILE A 51 15.26 -14.67 -8.15
C ILE A 51 14.61 -14.87 -9.52
N GLU A 52 14.37 -13.80 -10.25
CA GLU A 52 13.50 -13.81 -11.43
C GLU A 52 14.27 -13.92 -12.75
N LYS A 53 15.60 -13.69 -12.75
CA LYS A 53 16.49 -13.80 -13.92
C LYS A 53 15.89 -13.16 -15.18
N PRO A 54 15.66 -11.83 -15.17
CA PRO A 54 14.88 -11.14 -16.19
C PRO A 54 15.41 -11.29 -17.62
N TRP A 55 16.69 -11.61 -17.79
CA TRP A 55 17.32 -11.83 -19.09
C TRP A 55 16.83 -13.09 -19.84
N GLN A 56 16.07 -13.96 -19.18
CA GLN A 56 15.50 -15.16 -19.81
C GLN A 56 14.14 -14.90 -20.48
N ASN A 57 13.51 -13.76 -20.19
CA ASN A 57 12.17 -13.43 -20.69
C ASN A 57 12.22 -12.35 -21.76
N VAL A 58 11.44 -12.54 -22.82
CA VAL A 58 11.29 -11.54 -23.89
C VAL A 58 10.23 -10.52 -23.45
N PRO A 59 10.57 -9.23 -23.33
CA PRO A 59 9.61 -8.21 -22.90
C PRO A 59 8.52 -8.02 -23.96
N ARG A 60 7.26 -8.24 -23.57
CA ARG A 60 6.08 -7.92 -24.39
C ARG A 60 5.68 -6.47 -24.19
N LEU A 61 5.28 -5.79 -25.27
CA LEU A 61 4.87 -4.38 -25.24
C LEU A 61 3.68 -4.14 -24.27
N ASP A 62 2.69 -5.03 -24.26
CA ASP A 62 1.53 -4.93 -23.36
C ASP A 62 1.94 -4.95 -21.87
N SER A 63 2.90 -5.82 -21.53
CA SER A 63 3.42 -5.94 -20.17
C SER A 63 4.23 -4.70 -19.78
N THR A 64 5.05 -4.17 -20.69
CA THR A 64 5.85 -2.96 -20.45
C THR A 64 4.96 -1.74 -20.18
N ILE A 65 3.91 -1.55 -20.98
CA ILE A 65 2.96 -0.43 -20.79
C ILE A 65 2.24 -0.56 -19.44
N SER A 66 1.81 -1.77 -19.08
CA SER A 66 1.15 -2.05 -17.81
C SER A 66 2.06 -1.75 -16.61
N VAL A 67 3.34 -2.12 -16.68
CA VAL A 67 4.33 -1.85 -15.64
C VAL A 67 4.62 -0.34 -15.50
N ILE A 68 4.71 0.38 -16.63
CA ILE A 68 4.88 1.85 -16.60
C ILE A 68 3.68 2.51 -15.93
N TYR A 69 2.45 2.11 -16.29
CA TYR A 69 1.23 2.63 -15.67
C TYR A 69 1.22 2.35 -14.16
N LEU A 70 1.52 1.12 -13.75
CA LEU A 70 1.60 0.73 -12.35
C LEU A 70 2.67 1.56 -11.60
N GLY A 71 3.86 1.71 -12.16
CA GLY A 71 4.95 2.47 -11.54
C GLY A 71 4.64 3.95 -11.37
N VAL A 72 4.13 4.61 -12.41
CA VAL A 72 3.88 6.06 -12.36
C VAL A 72 2.65 6.38 -11.51
N VAL A 73 1.52 5.73 -11.79
CA VAL A 73 0.23 6.08 -11.17
C VAL A 73 0.10 5.46 -9.78
N SER A 74 0.29 4.15 -9.67
CA SER A 74 0.03 3.45 -8.40
C SER A 74 1.15 3.60 -7.38
N THR A 75 2.39 3.82 -7.81
CA THR A 75 3.55 3.97 -6.90
C THR A 75 3.96 5.43 -6.80
N GLY A 76 4.35 6.09 -7.90
CA GLY A 76 4.86 7.46 -7.87
C GLY A 76 3.87 8.48 -7.30
N ILE A 77 2.71 8.62 -7.95
CA ILE A 77 1.67 9.59 -7.53
C ILE A 77 1.10 9.22 -6.16
N ALA A 78 0.81 7.94 -5.92
CA ALA A 78 0.26 7.49 -4.65
C ALA A 78 1.21 7.74 -3.47
N TRP A 79 2.52 7.55 -3.63
CA TRP A 79 3.49 7.84 -2.56
C TRP A 79 3.58 9.33 -2.24
N LEU A 80 3.51 10.20 -3.25
CA LEU A 80 3.47 11.65 -3.03
C LEU A 80 2.23 12.07 -2.23
N LEU A 81 1.05 11.52 -2.59
CA LEU A 81 -0.20 11.71 -1.85
C LEU A 81 -0.09 11.15 -0.43
N ARG A 82 0.43 9.94 -0.30
CA ARG A 82 0.63 9.24 0.97
C ARG A 82 1.50 10.06 1.93
N PHE A 83 2.60 10.63 1.45
CA PHE A 83 3.48 11.47 2.25
C PHE A 83 2.82 12.81 2.58
N ARG A 84 2.08 13.42 1.63
CA ARG A 84 1.31 14.65 1.90
C ARG A 84 0.27 14.44 3.01
N ILE A 85 -0.48 13.35 2.98
CA ILE A 85 -1.45 13.00 4.03
C ILE A 85 -0.72 12.76 5.37
N LEU A 86 0.41 12.06 5.33
CA LEU A 86 1.22 11.78 6.51
C LEU A 86 1.71 13.07 7.19
N LYS A 87 2.19 14.05 6.41
CA LYS A 87 2.69 15.32 6.93
C LYS A 87 1.56 16.22 7.47
N ASN A 88 0.42 16.28 6.79
CA ASN A 88 -0.68 17.19 7.14
C ASN A 88 -1.59 16.64 8.23
N ASN A 89 -1.89 15.34 8.22
CA ASN A 89 -2.92 14.73 9.07
C ASN A 89 -2.35 13.68 10.05
N GLY A 90 -1.06 13.36 9.97
CA GLY A 90 -0.38 12.42 10.85
C GLY A 90 -0.57 10.94 10.49
N LEU A 91 0.12 10.05 11.22
CA LEU A 91 0.15 8.60 10.98
C LEU A 91 -1.20 7.92 11.19
N ILE A 92 -1.97 8.41 12.17
CA ILE A 92 -3.24 7.81 12.58
C ILE A 92 -4.26 7.96 11.46
N PHE A 93 -4.39 9.17 10.90
CA PHE A 93 -5.28 9.43 9.77
C PHE A 93 -4.83 8.67 8.52
N GLN A 94 -3.53 8.63 8.24
CA GLN A 94 -2.99 7.84 7.12
C GLN A 94 -3.38 6.34 7.24
N SER A 95 -3.31 5.78 8.45
CA SER A 95 -3.68 4.39 8.69
C SER A 95 -5.17 4.13 8.49
N GLN A 96 -6.02 5.13 8.75
CA GLN A 96 -7.46 5.02 8.47
C GLN A 96 -7.77 4.92 6.97
N VAL A 97 -6.97 5.56 6.11
CA VAL A 97 -7.13 5.45 4.64
C VAL A 97 -6.94 4.01 4.17
N SER A 98 -6.04 3.25 4.82
CA SER A 98 -5.81 1.84 4.49
C SER A 98 -7.05 0.97 4.72
N TYR A 99 -7.96 1.37 5.60
CA TYR A 99 -9.24 0.66 5.80
C TYR A 99 -10.19 0.77 4.61
N LEU A 100 -9.99 1.75 3.73
CA LEU A 100 -10.80 1.89 2.52
C LEU A 100 -10.35 0.93 1.40
N ILE A 101 -9.14 0.35 1.50
CA ILE A 101 -8.56 -0.51 0.47
C ILE A 101 -9.47 -1.69 0.12
N PRO A 102 -10.02 -2.49 1.07
CA PRO A 102 -10.87 -3.62 0.73
C PRO A 102 -12.19 -3.20 0.06
N ILE A 103 -12.74 -2.04 0.45
CA ILE A 103 -14.00 -1.52 -0.09
C ILE A 103 -13.80 -1.09 -1.55
N PHE A 104 -12.81 -0.26 -1.83
CA PHE A 104 -12.51 0.14 -3.21
C PHE A 104 -11.99 -1.02 -4.04
N GLY A 105 -11.19 -1.92 -3.45
CA GLY A 105 -10.66 -3.10 -4.13
C GLY A 105 -11.76 -4.02 -4.64
N THR A 106 -12.78 -4.29 -3.83
CA THR A 106 -13.93 -5.12 -4.24
C THR A 106 -14.79 -4.45 -5.31
N ILE A 107 -15.06 -3.14 -5.17
CA ILE A 107 -15.82 -2.37 -6.17
C ILE A 107 -15.09 -2.34 -7.51
N LEU A 108 -13.79 -2.02 -7.51
CA LEU A 108 -12.98 -1.98 -8.72
C LEU A 108 -12.80 -3.36 -9.34
N SER A 109 -12.67 -4.42 -8.53
CA SER A 109 -12.60 -5.80 -9.06
C SER A 109 -13.89 -6.17 -9.81
N TYR A 110 -15.05 -5.83 -9.26
CA TYR A 110 -16.33 -6.06 -9.94
C TYR A 110 -16.45 -5.28 -11.25
N ILE A 111 -16.05 -4.00 -11.27
CA ILE A 111 -16.18 -3.14 -12.46
C ILE A 111 -15.18 -3.53 -13.56
N PHE A 112 -13.90 -3.71 -13.21
CA PHE A 112 -12.83 -3.90 -14.17
C PHE A 112 -12.56 -5.37 -14.50
N LEU A 113 -12.54 -6.26 -13.51
CA LEU A 113 -12.26 -7.69 -13.72
C LEU A 113 -13.54 -8.49 -13.99
N LYS A 114 -14.74 -7.89 -13.80
CA LYS A 114 -16.05 -8.54 -13.95
C LYS A 114 -16.18 -9.82 -13.11
N GLU A 115 -15.49 -9.88 -11.98
CA GLU A 115 -15.57 -11.03 -11.08
C GLU A 115 -16.97 -11.18 -10.48
N LEU A 116 -17.50 -12.39 -10.48
CA LEU A 116 -18.79 -12.69 -9.85
C LEU A 116 -18.69 -12.45 -8.34
N ILE A 117 -19.40 -11.44 -7.85
CA ILE A 117 -19.54 -11.19 -6.41
C ILE A 117 -20.31 -12.35 -5.81
N THR A 118 -19.55 -13.33 -5.32
CA THR A 118 -20.11 -14.46 -4.59
C THR A 118 -20.58 -13.96 -3.22
N THR A 119 -21.57 -14.63 -2.62
CA THR A 119 -22.04 -14.35 -1.25
C THR A 119 -20.90 -14.29 -0.22
N LYS A 120 -19.82 -15.07 -0.42
CA LYS A 120 -18.59 -15.00 0.39
C LYS A 120 -17.92 -13.62 0.37
N VAL A 121 -17.84 -12.97 -0.81
CA VAL A 121 -17.27 -11.62 -0.96
C VAL A 121 -18.13 -10.61 -0.22
N LEU A 122 -19.47 -10.70 -0.36
CA LEU A 122 -20.41 -9.83 0.35
C LEU A 122 -20.26 -9.93 1.87
N VAL A 123 -20.18 -11.16 2.41
CA VAL A 123 -19.96 -11.40 3.85
C VAL A 123 -18.62 -10.83 4.32
N SER A 124 -17.55 -11.00 3.52
CA SER A 124 -16.24 -10.42 3.85
C SER A 124 -16.25 -8.89 3.86
N LEU A 125 -17.00 -8.28 2.95
CA LEU A 125 -17.15 -6.82 2.84
C LEU A 125 -17.90 -6.26 4.06
N ILE A 126 -18.98 -6.92 4.47
CA ILE A 126 -19.74 -6.57 5.69
C ILE A 126 -18.84 -6.71 6.93
N ALA A 127 -18.07 -7.80 7.04
CA ALA A 127 -17.17 -8.02 8.16
C ALA A 127 -16.09 -6.93 8.26
N VAL A 128 -15.51 -6.51 7.13
CA VAL A 128 -14.55 -5.39 7.08
C VAL A 128 -15.21 -4.10 7.52
N VAL A 129 -16.40 -3.76 7.00
CA VAL A 129 -17.12 -2.54 7.37
C VAL A 129 -17.44 -2.49 8.87
N ILE A 130 -17.85 -3.61 9.46
CA ILE A 130 -18.08 -3.73 10.91
C ILE A 130 -16.77 -3.51 11.67
N GLY A 131 -15.67 -4.13 11.24
CA GLY A 131 -14.35 -3.94 11.85
C GLY A 131 -13.92 -2.47 11.85
N ILE A 132 -14.10 -1.77 10.73
CA ILE A 132 -13.80 -0.35 10.60
C ILE A 132 -14.66 0.50 11.53
N TYR A 133 -15.96 0.17 11.62
CA TYR A 133 -16.89 0.86 12.52
C TYR A 133 -16.43 0.76 13.98
N PHE A 134 -16.02 -0.44 14.42
CA PHE A 134 -15.49 -0.64 15.78
C PHE A 134 -14.19 0.13 16.03
N VAL A 135 -13.24 0.08 15.10
CA VAL A 135 -11.97 0.82 15.22
C VAL A 135 -12.23 2.33 15.32
N LYS A 136 -13.09 2.88 14.46
CA LYS A 136 -13.43 4.31 14.47
C LYS A 136 -14.20 4.73 15.73
N LYS A 137 -15.05 3.86 16.27
CA LYS A 137 -15.78 4.11 17.53
C LYS A 137 -14.85 4.10 18.75
N GLY A 138 -13.80 3.28 18.74
CA GLY A 138 -12.76 3.27 19.78
C GLY A 138 -11.92 4.56 19.79
N ASP A 139 -11.62 5.11 18.63
CA ASP A 139 -10.83 6.35 18.49
C ASP A 139 -11.55 7.57 19.08
N LYS A 140 -12.88 7.66 18.89
CA LYS A 140 -13.71 8.73 19.48
C LYS A 140 -13.79 8.71 21.00
N LYS A 141 -13.56 7.56 21.65
CA LYS A 141 -13.63 7.43 23.12
C LYS A 141 -12.38 7.94 23.84
N LYS A 142 -11.27 8.19 23.14
CA LYS A 142 -10.01 8.70 23.71
C LYS A 142 -9.92 10.24 23.78
N ILE A 143 -10.98 10.96 23.41
CA ILE A 143 -11.04 12.44 23.40
C ILE A 143 -11.87 12.97 24.60
N ILE A 144 -12.14 12.15 25.62
CA ILE A 144 -12.77 12.59 26.88
C ILE A 144 -11.80 12.27 28.02
#